data_AF-A0A4Q1B5Y0-F1
#
_entry.id   AF-A0A4Q1B5Y0-F1
#
_cell.length_a   1.000
_cell.length_b   1.000
_cell.length_c   1.000
_cell.angle_alpha   90.00
_cell.angle_beta   90.00
_cell.angle_gamma   90.00
#
_symmetry.space_group_name_H-M   'P 1'
#
loop_
_entity.id
_entity.type
_entity.pdbx_description
1 polymer ?
#
loop_
_entity_poly.entity_id
_entity_poly.type
_entity_poly.pdbx_seq_one_letter_code
_entity_poly.pdbx_strand_id
1 'polypeptide(L)'
;MKSQLRSKKEMLDRLNWYVGKFIDFDNVYQYQCMDLAVDYIYYLSNGKIKAWGNAKDLIKNNYSNLFKLYENTPEFLPKVGDIAVYTKDFADNKYGHVALVYANPTLQSMVVVEQNWNGEANMPCILRTDYYTGATHFIRPLI
;
A
#
# COMPACT_ATOMS: atom_id res chain seq x y z
N MET A 1 14.30 0.09 23.84
CA MET A 1 13.28 -0.89 23.40
C MET A 1 12.96 -0.61 21.94
N LYS A 2 13.16 -1.57 21.02
CA LYS A 2 12.70 -1.40 19.63
C LYS A 2 11.19 -1.20 19.70
N SER A 3 10.70 -0.01 19.38
CA SER A 3 9.26 0.20 19.37
C SER A 3 8.69 -0.65 18.23
N GLN A 4 7.94 -1.69 18.56
CA GLN A 4 7.45 -2.64 17.56
C GLN A 4 6.27 -2.03 16.78
N LEU A 5 6.13 -2.47 15.53
CA LEU A 5 4.90 -2.30 14.78
C LEU A 5 3.74 -2.97 15.53
N ARG A 6 2.50 -2.59 15.18
CA ARG A 6 1.32 -3.36 15.55
C ARG A 6 1.45 -4.82 15.11
N SER A 7 0.75 -5.71 15.81
CA SER A 7 0.84 -7.15 15.62
C SER A 7 0.30 -7.61 14.26
N LYS A 8 0.65 -8.84 13.87
CA LYS A 8 0.16 -9.45 12.61
C LYS A 8 -1.36 -9.53 12.59
N LYS A 9 -1.98 -9.80 13.73
CA LYS A 9 -3.44 -9.83 13.85
C LYS A 9 -4.04 -8.45 13.56
N GLU A 10 -3.52 -7.40 14.19
CA GLU A 10 -4.00 -6.03 13.97
C GLU A 10 -3.78 -5.56 12.52
N MET A 11 -2.70 -6.01 11.87
CA MET A 11 -2.46 -5.75 10.45
C MET A 11 -3.56 -6.38 9.58
N LEU A 12 -3.85 -7.66 9.79
CA LEU A 12 -4.89 -8.38 9.04
C LEU A 12 -6.29 -7.80 9.31
N ASP A 13 -6.60 -7.48 10.57
CA ASP A 13 -7.86 -6.83 10.94
C ASP A 13 -8.00 -5.46 10.27
N ARG A 14 -6.91 -4.69 10.16
CA ARG A 14 -6.91 -3.38 9.49
C ARG A 14 -7.14 -3.50 7.98
N LEU A 15 -6.50 -4.48 7.31
CA LEU A 15 -6.74 -4.75 5.88
C LEU A 15 -8.21 -5.04 5.61
N ASN A 16 -8.84 -5.90 6.43
CA ASN A 16 -10.26 -6.21 6.31
C ASN A 16 -11.14 -4.98 6.58
N TRP A 17 -10.76 -4.16 7.57
CA TRP A 17 -11.51 -2.95 7.91
C TRP A 17 -11.55 -1.95 6.76
N TYR A 18 -10.50 -1.83 5.94
CA TYR A 18 -10.50 -0.90 4.81
C TYR A 18 -11.53 -1.23 3.75
N VAL A 19 -11.86 -2.50 3.52
CA VAL A 19 -12.76 -2.89 2.42
C VAL A 19 -14.11 -2.17 2.55
N GLY A 20 -14.46 -1.37 1.55
CA GLY A 20 -15.68 -0.56 1.53
C GLY A 20 -15.60 0.76 2.32
N LYS A 21 -14.42 1.18 2.80
CA LYS A 21 -14.20 2.47 3.47
C LYS A 21 -13.68 3.53 2.53
N PHE A 22 -14.07 4.76 2.81
CA PHE A 22 -13.49 5.95 2.21
C PHE A 22 -12.42 6.49 3.15
N ILE A 23 -11.17 6.50 2.69
CA ILE A 23 -10.00 6.99 3.42
C ILE A 23 -9.55 8.29 2.77
N ASP A 24 -9.61 9.36 3.55
CA ASP A 24 -9.10 10.69 3.21
C ASP A 24 -8.22 11.12 4.38
N PHE A 25 -6.92 10.86 4.27
CA PHE A 25 -5.99 11.00 5.39
C PHE A 25 -5.51 12.45 5.54
N ASP A 26 -5.37 13.17 4.43
CA ASP A 26 -4.86 14.54 4.42
C ASP A 26 -5.93 15.62 4.19
N ASN A 27 -7.17 15.25 3.86
CA ASN A 27 -8.28 16.14 3.47
C ASN A 27 -8.04 16.90 2.16
N VAL A 28 -7.24 16.33 1.26
CA VAL A 28 -6.88 16.93 -0.03
C VAL A 28 -7.14 15.92 -1.15
N TYR A 29 -7.78 16.38 -2.23
CA TYR A 29 -8.10 15.55 -3.40
C TYR A 29 -9.00 14.32 -3.11
N GLN A 30 -9.72 14.30 -1.98
CA GLN A 30 -10.69 13.27 -1.61
C GLN A 30 -10.03 11.90 -1.36
N TYR A 31 -10.51 10.84 -2.00
CA TYR A 31 -10.18 9.46 -1.63
C TYR A 31 -9.08 8.88 -2.54
N GLN A 32 -7.83 9.33 -2.39
CA GLN A 32 -6.73 8.91 -3.26
C GLN A 32 -6.14 7.55 -2.85
N CYS A 33 -5.35 6.94 -3.73
CA CYS A 33 -4.60 5.72 -3.41
C CYS A 33 -3.56 5.96 -2.31
N MET A 34 -2.95 7.15 -2.29
CA MET A 34 -1.94 7.52 -1.30
C MET A 34 -2.52 7.69 0.10
N ASP A 35 -3.77 8.13 0.24
CA ASP A 35 -4.45 8.23 1.55
C ASP A 35 -4.49 6.89 2.27
N LEU A 36 -4.89 5.84 1.55
CA LEU A 36 -4.93 4.48 2.07
C LEU A 36 -3.55 4.02 2.53
N ALA A 37 -2.51 4.24 1.72
CA ALA A 37 -1.15 3.82 2.06
C ALA A 37 -0.59 4.58 3.28
N VAL A 38 -0.78 5.89 3.34
CA VAL A 38 -0.32 6.74 4.45
C VAL A 38 -1.03 6.35 5.74
N ASP A 39 -2.36 6.19 5.70
CA ASP A 39 -3.15 5.77 6.86
C ASP A 39 -2.68 4.40 7.39
N TYR A 40 -2.42 3.44 6.50
CA TYR A 40 -1.95 2.11 6.87
C TYR A 40 -0.56 2.11 7.51
N ILE A 41 0.39 2.83 6.91
CA ILE A 41 1.76 2.99 7.46
C ILE A 41 1.70 3.69 8.82
N TYR A 42 0.89 4.74 8.94
CA TYR A 42 0.71 5.50 10.17
C TYR A 42 0.09 4.64 11.27
N TYR A 43 -0.96 3.88 10.95
CA TYR A 43 -1.62 2.94 11.86
C TYR A 43 -0.65 1.88 12.38
N LEU A 44 0.03 1.16 11.47
CA LEU A 44 0.95 0.07 11.85
C LEU A 44 2.13 0.56 12.67
N SER A 45 2.65 1.76 12.37
CA SER A 45 3.78 2.35 13.07
C SER A 45 3.44 2.97 14.42
N ASN A 46 2.18 2.89 14.86
CA ASN A 46 1.67 3.59 16.04
C ASN A 46 1.94 5.10 15.96
N GLY A 47 1.67 5.68 14.78
CA GLY A 47 1.78 7.11 14.49
C GLY A 47 3.21 7.63 14.28
N LYS A 48 4.22 6.76 14.19
CA LYS A 48 5.63 7.17 14.08
C LYS A 48 6.05 7.55 12.67
N ILE A 49 5.46 6.93 11.66
CA ILE A 49 5.80 7.16 10.27
C ILE A 49 4.56 7.73 9.58
N LYS A 50 4.66 9.00 9.18
CA LYS A 50 3.75 9.61 8.22
C LYS A 50 4.49 9.69 6.90
N ALA A 51 4.15 8.80 5.97
CA ALA A 51 4.75 8.82 4.63
C ALA A 51 4.35 10.10 3.88
N TRP A 52 5.18 10.51 2.92
CA TRP A 52 5.02 11.76 2.17
C TRP A 52 5.14 11.54 0.65
N GLY A 53 4.66 12.53 -0.10
CA GLY A 53 4.76 12.57 -1.56
C GLY A 53 3.61 11.86 -2.25
N ASN A 54 3.77 11.56 -3.54
CA ASN A 54 2.83 10.75 -4.29
C ASN A 54 3.13 9.25 -4.09
N ALA A 55 2.28 8.38 -4.61
CA ALA A 55 2.46 6.94 -4.51
C ALA A 55 3.86 6.46 -4.95
N LYS A 56 4.40 6.99 -6.05
CA LYS A 56 5.76 6.64 -6.52
C LYS A 56 6.88 7.06 -5.57
N ASP A 57 6.65 8.04 -4.71
CA ASP A 57 7.66 8.56 -3.78
C ASP A 57 7.77 7.70 -2.51
N LEU A 58 6.86 6.74 -2.30
CA LEU A 58 6.94 5.76 -1.20
C LEU A 58 8.26 4.98 -1.21
N ILE A 59 8.86 4.71 -2.38
CA ILE A 59 10.16 4.01 -2.46
C ILE A 59 11.33 4.87 -1.95
N LYS A 60 11.12 6.18 -1.76
CA LYS A 60 12.12 7.16 -1.29
C LYS A 60 11.94 7.52 0.19
N ASN A 61 10.85 7.07 0.82
CA ASN A 61 10.55 7.37 2.22
C ASN A 61 11.47 6.59 3.17
N ASN A 62 11.66 7.12 4.39
CA ASN A 62 12.42 6.46 5.44
C ASN A 62 11.48 5.70 6.40
N TYR A 63 11.65 4.39 6.48
CA TYR A 63 10.80 3.51 7.28
C TYR A 63 11.38 3.13 8.64
N SER A 64 12.46 3.77 9.10
CA SER A 64 13.00 3.63 10.46
C SER A 64 13.21 2.17 10.92
N ASN A 65 13.61 1.29 9.99
CA ASN A 65 13.75 -0.17 10.19
C ASN A 65 12.46 -0.90 10.64
N LEU A 66 11.29 -0.29 10.48
CA LEU A 66 9.99 -0.90 10.74
C LEU A 66 9.42 -1.57 9.49
N PHE A 67 9.76 -1.06 8.31
CA PHE A 67 9.41 -1.65 7.03
C PHE A 67 10.66 -1.89 6.20
N LYS A 68 10.60 -2.86 5.30
CA LYS A 68 11.66 -3.17 4.34
C LYS A 68 11.15 -3.03 2.92
N LEU A 69 11.91 -2.31 2.10
CA LEU A 69 11.67 -2.19 0.67
C LEU A 69 12.26 -3.40 -0.07
N TYR A 70 11.50 -3.92 -1.02
CA TYR A 70 11.92 -4.98 -1.94
C TYR A 70 11.64 -4.53 -3.37
N GLU A 71 12.57 -4.79 -4.27
CA GLU A 71 12.31 -4.71 -5.71
C GLU A 71 11.42 -5.88 -6.15
N ASN A 72 10.51 -5.62 -7.07
CA ASN A 72 9.71 -6.66 -7.70
C ASN A 72 10.54 -7.36 -8.79
N THR A 73 10.98 -8.58 -8.52
CA THR A 73 11.63 -9.47 -9.50
C THR A 73 10.68 -10.61 -9.87
N PRO A 74 10.91 -11.34 -10.98
CA PRO A 74 10.05 -12.47 -11.37
C PRO A 74 9.92 -13.58 -10.31
N GLU A 75 10.88 -13.67 -9.39
CA GLU A 75 10.93 -14.64 -8.30
C GLU A 75 10.41 -14.08 -6.96
N PHE A 76 10.14 -12.77 -6.90
CA PHE A 76 9.66 -12.13 -5.68
C PHE A 76 8.18 -12.45 -5.44
N LEU A 77 7.91 -13.22 -4.37
CA LEU A 77 6.55 -13.45 -3.89
C LEU A 77 6.18 -12.43 -2.79
N PRO A 78 5.21 -11.52 -3.03
CA PRO A 78 4.71 -10.65 -1.98
C PRO A 78 3.96 -11.43 -0.91
N LYS A 79 3.73 -10.79 0.23
CA LYS A 79 2.96 -11.33 1.36
C LYS A 79 1.75 -10.47 1.60
N VAL A 80 0.69 -11.08 2.13
CA VAL A 80 -0.47 -10.33 2.64
C VAL A 80 0.02 -9.29 3.66
N GLY A 81 -0.40 -8.05 3.46
CA GLY A 81 0.03 -6.88 4.23
C GLY A 81 1.20 -6.09 3.65
N ASP A 82 1.87 -6.59 2.62
CA ASP A 82 2.81 -5.77 1.83
C ASP A 82 2.07 -4.62 1.14
N ILE A 83 2.77 -3.52 0.90
CA ILE A 83 2.30 -2.36 0.15
C ILE A 83 2.92 -2.45 -1.24
N ALA A 84 2.11 -2.68 -2.27
CA ALA A 84 2.53 -2.73 -3.66
C ALA A 84 2.65 -1.30 -4.21
N VAL A 85 3.81 -0.94 -4.75
CA VAL A 85 4.07 0.39 -5.32
C VAL A 85 4.30 0.28 -6.83
N TYR A 86 3.51 1.04 -7.57
CA TYR A 86 3.51 1.07 -9.03
C TYR A 86 4.18 2.35 -9.50
N THR A 87 5.32 2.21 -10.18
CA THR A 87 6.09 3.35 -10.70
C THR A 87 6.29 3.29 -12.21
N LYS A 88 5.72 2.27 -12.86
CA LYS A 88 5.71 2.06 -14.30
C LYS A 88 4.30 1.75 -14.77
N ASP A 89 4.06 1.96 -16.07
CA ASP A 89 2.87 1.55 -16.83
C ASP A 89 1.50 1.84 -16.18
N PHE A 90 1.41 2.85 -15.31
CA PHE A 90 0.16 3.28 -14.67
C PHE A 90 0.01 4.81 -14.73
N ALA A 91 -1.10 5.30 -15.31
CA ALA A 91 -1.45 6.72 -15.41
C ALA A 91 -0.26 7.62 -15.85
N ASP A 92 0.41 7.24 -16.95
CA ASP A 92 1.61 7.89 -17.50
C ASP A 92 2.77 8.06 -16.51
N ASN A 93 2.78 7.29 -15.41
CA ASN A 93 3.77 7.31 -14.33
C ASN A 93 3.95 8.68 -13.66
N LYS A 94 2.98 9.59 -13.81
CA LYS A 94 3.11 10.94 -13.27
C LYS A 94 3.17 10.94 -11.75
N TYR A 95 2.25 10.21 -11.11
CA TYR A 95 2.14 10.12 -9.64
C TYR A 95 2.41 8.70 -9.10
N GLY A 96 2.36 7.69 -9.98
CA GLY A 96 2.38 6.28 -9.59
C GLY A 96 1.05 5.83 -8.99
N HIS A 97 1.01 4.59 -8.52
CA HIS A 97 -0.12 4.02 -7.79
C HIS A 97 0.36 3.20 -6.62
N VAL A 98 -0.53 2.93 -5.66
CA VAL A 98 -0.24 2.12 -4.49
C VAL A 98 -1.48 1.32 -4.10
N ALA A 99 -1.24 0.07 -3.69
CA ALA A 99 -2.28 -0.83 -3.21
C ALA A 99 -1.75 -1.68 -2.05
N LEU A 100 -2.64 -2.22 -1.22
CA LEU A 100 -2.27 -3.12 -0.12
C LEU A 100 -2.55 -4.56 -0.54
N VAL A 101 -1.57 -5.45 -0.42
CA VAL A 101 -1.73 -6.88 -0.74
C VAL A 101 -2.68 -7.51 0.27
N TYR A 102 -3.86 -7.93 -0.21
CA TYR A 102 -4.97 -8.37 0.61
C TYR A 102 -5.05 -9.90 0.71
N ALA A 103 -4.98 -10.62 -0.42
CA ALA A 103 -5.12 -12.07 -0.43
C ALA A 103 -4.44 -12.75 -1.64
N ASN A 104 -4.20 -14.05 -1.49
CA ASN A 104 -3.80 -14.98 -2.56
C ASN A 104 -2.62 -14.51 -3.44
N PRO A 105 -1.50 -14.01 -2.88
CA PRO A 105 -0.34 -13.69 -3.70
C PRO A 105 0.23 -14.99 -4.32
N THR A 106 0.39 -14.98 -5.63
CA THR A 106 1.14 -15.94 -6.44
C THR A 106 2.19 -15.17 -7.24
N LEU A 107 3.08 -15.84 -7.97
CA LEU A 107 4.00 -15.15 -8.87
C LEU A 107 3.30 -14.53 -10.11
N GLN A 108 1.99 -14.75 -10.29
CA GLN A 108 1.23 -14.27 -11.46
C GLN A 108 0.14 -13.25 -11.10
N SER A 109 -0.41 -13.33 -9.89
CA SER A 109 -1.44 -12.40 -9.44
C SER A 109 -1.46 -12.24 -7.93
N MET A 110 -2.13 -11.18 -7.47
CA MET A 110 -2.49 -10.97 -6.08
C MET A 110 -3.84 -10.27 -6.01
N VAL A 111 -4.62 -10.49 -4.95
CA VAL A 111 -5.76 -9.63 -4.63
C VAL A 111 -5.25 -8.47 -3.80
N VAL A 112 -5.56 -7.25 -4.20
CA VAL A 112 -5.21 -6.03 -3.47
C VAL A 112 -6.47 -5.33 -2.98
N VAL A 113 -6.33 -4.55 -1.91
CA VAL A 113 -7.28 -3.48 -1.55
C VAL A 113 -6.65 -2.14 -1.90
N GLU A 114 -7.39 -1.30 -2.61
CA GLU A 114 -6.89 -0.02 -3.11
C GLU A 114 -8.00 1.02 -3.26
N GLN A 115 -7.61 2.29 -3.39
CA GLN A 115 -8.49 3.41 -3.66
C GLN A 115 -8.13 4.08 -4.99
N ASN A 116 -9.11 4.74 -5.59
CA ASN A 116 -8.94 5.57 -6.79
C ASN A 116 -8.28 4.88 -7.99
N TRP A 117 -8.54 3.59 -8.21
CA TRP A 117 -8.11 2.92 -9.44
C TRP A 117 -8.77 3.53 -10.69
N ASN A 118 -10.00 4.04 -10.55
CA ASN A 118 -10.74 4.69 -11.63
C ASN A 118 -10.27 6.13 -11.94
N GLY A 119 -9.45 6.75 -11.09
CA GLY A 119 -8.93 8.10 -11.28
C GLY A 119 -9.90 9.25 -10.90
N GLU A 120 -11.10 8.96 -10.39
CA GLU A 120 -12.13 9.95 -10.07
C GLU A 120 -12.23 10.30 -8.58
N ALA A 121 -11.52 9.56 -7.72
CA ALA A 121 -11.46 9.76 -6.26
C ALA A 121 -12.82 9.73 -5.55
N ASN A 122 -13.76 8.95 -6.08
CA ASN A 122 -15.17 8.90 -5.65
C ASN A 122 -15.63 7.50 -5.21
N MET A 123 -14.74 6.51 -5.24
CA MET A 123 -15.03 5.13 -4.83
C MET A 123 -14.36 4.80 -3.50
N PRO A 124 -14.97 3.90 -2.69
CA PRO A 124 -14.32 3.41 -1.49
C PRO A 124 -13.11 2.53 -1.85
N CYS A 125 -12.38 2.09 -0.84
CA CYS A 125 -11.44 0.99 -0.96
C CYS A 125 -12.14 -0.25 -1.54
N ILE A 126 -11.70 -0.71 -2.70
CA ILE A 126 -12.24 -1.88 -3.40
C ILE A 126 -11.19 -2.98 -3.47
N LEU A 127 -11.66 -4.22 -3.61
CA LEU A 127 -10.81 -5.36 -3.92
C LEU A 127 -10.65 -5.49 -5.44
N ARG A 128 -9.42 -5.71 -5.91
CA ARG A 128 -9.12 -5.99 -7.31
C ARG A 128 -8.09 -7.11 -7.43
N THR A 129 -8.21 -7.93 -8.45
CA THR A 129 -7.12 -8.82 -8.87
C THR A 129 -6.08 -8.01 -9.64
N ASP A 130 -4.87 -7.98 -9.13
CA ASP A 130 -3.72 -7.34 -9.73
C ASP A 130 -2.77 -8.38 -10.35
N TYR A 131 -2.19 -8.03 -11.49
CA TYR A 131 -1.32 -8.90 -12.29
C TYR A 131 0.11 -8.36 -12.38
N TYR A 132 0.54 -7.56 -11.41
CA TYR A 132 1.88 -6.97 -11.30
C TYR A 132 2.26 -5.97 -12.41
N THR A 133 1.38 -5.68 -13.37
CA THR A 133 1.65 -4.67 -14.41
C THR A 133 1.94 -3.33 -13.75
N GLY A 134 3.15 -2.80 -13.96
CA GLY A 134 3.60 -1.54 -13.39
C GLY A 134 4.08 -1.59 -11.94
N ALA A 135 3.87 -2.70 -11.21
CA ALA A 135 4.34 -2.90 -9.84
C ALA A 135 5.86 -3.08 -9.85
N THR A 136 6.60 -2.14 -9.26
CA THR A 136 8.07 -2.17 -9.26
C THR A 136 8.67 -2.49 -7.91
N HIS A 137 7.96 -2.22 -6.82
CA HIS A 137 8.45 -2.43 -5.46
C HIS A 137 7.34 -2.88 -4.52
N PHE A 138 7.76 -3.53 -3.44
CA PHE A 138 6.91 -3.87 -2.31
C PHE A 138 7.54 -3.35 -1.01
N ILE A 139 6.73 -2.71 -0.17
CA ILE A 139 7.14 -2.31 1.18
C ILE A 139 6.50 -3.28 2.17
N ARG A 140 7.35 -4.04 2.87
CA ARG A 140 6.93 -5.09 3.80
C ARG A 140 7.03 -4.60 5.25
N PRO A 141 5.93 -4.60 6.01
CA PRO A 141 5.98 -4.43 7.46
C PRO A 141 6.80 -5.56 8.11
N LEU A 142 7.72 -5.23 9.02
CA LEU A 142 8.52 -6.19 9.77
C LEU A 142 7.81 -6.59 11.06
N ILE A 143 6.73 -7.37 10.90
CA ILE A 143 5.82 -7.87 11.95
C ILE A 143 6.01 -9.37 12.18
#